data_AF-A0A9X8VGC7-F1
#
_entry.id   AF-A0A9X8VGC7-F1
#
_cell.length_a   1.000
_cell.length_b   1.000
_cell.length_c   1.000
_cell.angle_alpha   90.00
_cell.angle_beta   90.00
_cell.angle_gamma   90.00
#
_symmetry.space_group_name_H-M   'P 1'
#
loop_
_entity.id
_entity.type
_entity.pdbx_description
1 polymer ?
#
loop_
_entity_poly.entity_id
_entity_poly.type
_entity_poly.pdbx_seq_one_letter_code
_entity_poly.pdbx_strand_id
1 'polypeptide(L)'
;FQDYAPNGLQVEGRPHVQRIVTGVTACQALLDAAVAHQADAIIVHHGYFWKNEAPAVRGMKRNRLKTLLTHDINLYGYHLPL
;
A
#
# COMPACT_ATOMS: atom_id res chain seq x y z
N PHE A 1 18.37 -6.70 -9.25
CA PHE A 1 18.19 -5.26 -9.46
C PHE A 1 18.07 -4.57 -8.10
N GLN A 2 18.72 -3.43 -7.87
CA GLN A 2 18.46 -2.61 -6.69
C GLN A 2 17.23 -1.76 -6.98
N ASP A 3 16.16 -1.97 -6.21
CA ASP A 3 14.94 -1.20 -6.35
C ASP A 3 15.00 0.11 -5.55
N TYR A 4 14.14 1.04 -5.92
CA TYR A 4 13.98 2.33 -5.26
C TYR A 4 12.94 2.28 -4.14
N ALA A 5 12.16 1.20 -4.03
CA ALA A 5 11.23 0.96 -2.93
C ALA A 5 11.29 -0.51 -2.47
N PRO A 6 10.87 -0.84 -1.24
CA PRO A 6 10.75 -2.22 -0.79
C PRO A 6 9.74 -2.99 -1.67
N ASN A 7 10.18 -4.10 -2.25
CA ASN A 7 9.29 -5.05 -2.94
C ASN A 7 8.67 -6.03 -1.95
N GLY A 8 7.40 -6.37 -2.15
CA GLY A 8 6.63 -7.25 -1.25
C GLY A 8 5.75 -6.45 -0.28
N LEU A 9 5.59 -6.97 0.94
CA LEU A 9 4.74 -6.35 1.97
C LEU A 9 5.35 -5.04 2.45
N GLN A 10 4.62 -3.94 2.31
CA GLN A 10 5.03 -2.59 2.69
C GLN A 10 4.29 -2.10 3.94
N VAL A 11 3.00 -2.41 4.07
CA VAL A 11 2.18 -2.11 5.26
C VAL A 11 1.45 -3.37 5.63
N GLU A 12 1.69 -3.86 6.85
CA GLU A 12 1.04 -5.04 7.39
C GLU A 12 -0.40 -4.74 7.77
N GLY A 13 -1.30 -5.65 7.39
CA GLY A 13 -2.70 -5.69 7.79
C GLY A 13 -3.03 -7.04 8.41
N ARG A 14 -4.21 -7.59 8.11
CA ARG A 14 -4.65 -8.88 8.66
C ARG A 14 -3.88 -10.08 8.10
N PRO A 15 -3.75 -11.19 8.85
CA PRO A 15 -2.98 -12.36 8.42
C PRO A 15 -3.65 -13.21 7.33
N HIS A 16 -4.99 -13.18 7.24
CA HIS A 16 -5.75 -13.97 6.27
C HIS A 16 -6.32 -13.09 5.16
N VAL A 17 -5.92 -13.35 3.92
CA VAL A 17 -6.30 -12.58 2.74
C VAL A 17 -7.27 -13.40 1.88
N GLN A 18 -8.49 -12.91 1.69
CA GLN A 18 -9.51 -13.49 0.80
C GLN A 18 -9.80 -12.61 -0.40
N ARG A 19 -9.81 -11.29 -0.21
CA ARG A 19 -10.12 -10.31 -1.25
C ARG A 19 -8.96 -9.38 -1.52
N ILE A 20 -8.54 -9.33 -2.78
CA ILE A 20 -7.44 -8.49 -3.25
C ILE A 20 -7.99 -7.44 -4.22
N VAL A 21 -7.61 -6.19 -4.02
CA VAL A 21 -7.79 -5.11 -5.00
C VAL A 21 -6.43 -4.75 -5.58
N THR A 22 -6.36 -4.53 -6.89
CA THR A 22 -5.11 -4.12 -7.55
C THR A 22 -5.25 -2.77 -8.22
N GLY A 23 -4.12 -2.10 -8.41
CA GLY A 23 -4.06 -0.84 -9.13
C GLY A 23 -2.63 -0.45 -9.46
N VAL A 24 -2.43 0.61 -10.25
CA VAL A 24 -1.08 1.03 -10.62
C VAL A 24 -0.33 1.70 -9.46
N THR A 25 -1.03 2.48 -8.63
CA THR A 25 -0.41 3.28 -7.56
C THR A 25 -1.26 3.25 -6.30
N ALA A 26 -0.63 3.17 -5.13
CA ALA A 26 -1.29 3.29 -3.82
C ALA A 26 -1.70 4.75 -3.54
N CYS A 27 -2.61 5.30 -4.35
CA CYS A 27 -3.21 6.62 -4.13
C CYS A 27 -4.45 6.51 -3.23
N GLN A 28 -4.89 7.64 -2.65
CA GLN A 28 -6.03 7.65 -1.73
C GLN A 28 -7.29 7.06 -2.37
N ALA A 29 -7.56 7.39 -3.64
CA ALA A 29 -8.73 6.87 -4.35
C ALA A 29 -8.73 5.33 -4.47
N LEU A 30 -7.57 4.70 -4.67
CA LEU A 30 -7.45 3.24 -4.69
C LEU A 30 -7.71 2.66 -3.29
N LEU A 31 -7.17 3.31 -2.24
CA LEU A 31 -7.41 2.87 -0.86
C LEU A 31 -8.90 2.97 -0.49
N ASP A 32 -9.56 4.07 -0.87
CA ASP A 32 -10.98 4.28 -0.61
C ASP A 32 -11.84 3.23 -1.34
N ALA A 33 -11.50 2.92 -2.59
CA ALA A 33 -12.14 1.82 -3.33
C ALA A 33 -11.91 0.46 -2.66
N ALA A 34 -10.68 0.19 -2.20
CA ALA A 34 -10.37 -1.05 -1.50
C ALA A 34 -11.17 -1.20 -0.20
N VAL A 35 -11.35 -0.11 0.56
CA VAL A 35 -12.22 -0.10 1.74
C VAL A 35 -13.68 -0.36 1.36
N ALA A 36 -14.20 0.30 0.32
CA ALA A 36 -15.57 0.10 -0.14
C ALA A 36 -15.83 -1.35 -0.60
N HIS A 37 -14.82 -1.99 -1.20
CA HIS A 37 -14.86 -3.40 -1.58
C HIS A 37 -14.47 -4.35 -0.45
N GLN A 38 -14.21 -3.87 0.77
CA GLN A 38 -13.78 -4.70 1.91
C GLN A 38 -12.57 -5.60 1.55
N ALA A 39 -11.56 -5.04 0.89
CA ALA A 39 -10.35 -5.75 0.56
C ALA A 39 -9.54 -6.10 1.83
N ASP A 40 -8.86 -7.24 1.81
CA ASP A 40 -7.89 -7.64 2.84
C ASP A 40 -6.46 -7.25 2.44
N ALA A 41 -6.23 -7.08 1.14
CA ALA A 41 -4.95 -6.69 0.58
C ALA A 41 -5.09 -5.82 -0.67
N ILE A 42 -4.09 -4.99 -0.89
CA ILE A 42 -3.90 -4.18 -2.09
C ILE A 42 -2.55 -4.53 -2.71
N ILE A 43 -2.50 -4.77 -4.01
CA ILE A 43 -1.26 -4.97 -4.78
C ILE A 43 -1.10 -3.85 -5.80
N VAL A 44 0.06 -3.18 -5.80
CA VAL A 44 0.36 -2.08 -6.72
C VAL A 44 1.76 -2.16 -7.32
N HIS A 45 1.94 -1.46 -8.43
CA HIS A 45 3.27 -1.21 -8.99
C HIS A 45 4.02 -0.12 -8.19
N HIS A 46 3.38 1.03 -7.96
CA HIS A 46 3.93 2.13 -7.18
C HIS A 46 3.38 2.14 -5.75
N GLY A 47 4.15 1.54 -4.84
CA GLY A 47 3.91 1.55 -3.40
C GLY A 47 4.49 2.79 -2.69
N TYR A 48 4.88 2.62 -1.43
CA TYR A 48 5.49 3.64 -0.56
C TYR A 48 6.96 3.34 -0.27
N PHE A 49 7.59 4.18 0.57
CA PHE A 49 8.93 3.96 1.11
C PHE A 49 10.04 4.07 0.07
N TRP A 50 9.87 5.03 -0.84
CA TRP A 50 10.87 5.33 -1.86
C TRP A 50 12.17 5.84 -1.24
N LYS A 51 13.30 5.47 -1.82
CA LYS A 51 14.63 5.92 -1.41
C LYS A 51 14.67 7.45 -1.35
N ASN A 52 15.21 7.98 -0.26
CA ASN A 52 15.33 9.41 0.04
C ASN A 52 14.00 10.16 0.30
N GLU A 53 12.86 9.46 0.44
CA GLU A 53 11.63 10.14 0.87
C GLU A 53 11.71 10.56 2.35
N ALA A 54 10.99 11.62 2.72
CA ALA A 54 10.91 12.04 4.11
C ALA A 54 10.22 10.94 4.96
N PRO A 55 10.83 10.50 6.08
CA PRO A 55 10.27 9.42 6.90
C PRO A 55 9.05 9.88 7.70
N ALA A 56 8.92 11.19 7.97
CA ALA A 56 7.85 11.76 8.77
C ALA A 56 6.45 11.46 8.18
N VAL A 57 5.56 10.94 9.02
CA VAL A 57 4.18 10.63 8.65
C VAL A 57 3.30 11.87 8.82
N ARG A 58 3.18 12.67 7.77
CA ARG A 58 2.37 13.91 7.73
C ARG A 58 1.54 13.99 6.45
N GLY A 59 0.53 14.85 6.44
CA GLY A 59 -0.31 15.13 5.25
C GLY A 59 -0.83 13.86 4.57
N MET A 60 -0.53 13.72 3.27
CA MET A 60 -0.96 12.56 2.47
C MET A 60 -0.47 11.21 3.04
N LYS A 61 0.77 11.14 3.50
CA LYS A 61 1.35 9.89 4.04
C LYS A 61 0.58 9.43 5.27
N ARG A 62 0.23 10.36 6.17
CA ARG A 62 -0.62 10.08 7.34
C ARG A 62 -1.98 9.55 6.92
N ASN A 63 -2.67 10.23 6.00
CA ASN A 63 -4.03 9.86 5.61
C ASN A 63 -4.06 8.46 5.00
N ARG A 64 -3.13 8.16 4.10
CA ARG A 64 -3.02 6.86 3.43
C ARG A 64 -2.67 5.73 4.39
N LEU A 65 -1.67 5.92 5.25
CA LEU A 65 -1.31 4.93 6.27
C LEU A 65 -2.45 4.73 7.27
N LYS A 66 -3.14 5.80 7.67
CA LYS A 66 -4.32 5.70 8.54
C LYS A 66 -5.39 4.81 7.90
N THR A 67 -5.72 5.00 6.62
CA THR A 67 -6.70 4.16 5.93
C THR A 67 -6.31 2.68 5.97
N LEU A 68 -5.07 2.35 5.59
CA LEU A 68 -4.60 0.95 5.59
C LEU A 68 -4.65 0.33 7.00
N LEU A 69 -4.09 1.02 7.99
CA LEU A 69 -3.97 0.53 9.37
C LEU A 69 -5.32 0.47 10.09
N THR A 70 -6.25 1.39 9.83
CA THR A 70 -7.57 1.38 10.49
C THR A 70 -8.46 0.24 9.98
N HIS A 71 -8.21 -0.25 8.77
CA HIS A 71 -9.01 -1.30 8.12
C HIS A 71 -8.28 -2.65 8.05
N ASP A 72 -7.10 -2.77 8.67
CA ASP A 72 -6.25 -3.96 8.63
C ASP A 72 -6.01 -4.49 7.20
N ILE A 73 -5.71 -3.57 6.27
CA ILE A 73 -5.47 -3.88 4.85
C ILE A 73 -3.97 -3.97 4.60
N ASN A 74 -3.53 -5.11 4.06
CA ASN A 74 -2.15 -5.29 3.63
C ASN A 74 -1.87 -4.46 2.37
N LEU A 75 -0.72 -3.78 2.30
CA LEU A 75 -0.23 -3.17 1.07
C LEU A 75 1.01 -3.92 0.58
N TYR A 76 0.94 -4.43 -0.64
CA TYR A 76 2.07 -5.00 -1.36
C TYR A 76 2.47 -4.11 -2.53
N GLY A 77 3.76 -3.83 -2.66
CA GLY A 77 4.33 -3.07 -3.78
C GLY A 77 5.33 -3.94 -4.56
N TYR A 78 5.22 -3.96 -5.88
CA TYR A 78 6.22 -4.58 -6.77
C TYR A 78 6.57 -3.63 -7.90
N HIS A 79 7.77 -3.04 -7.83
CA HIS A 79 8.22 -2.05 -8.81
C HIS A 79 9.03 -2.71 -9.93
N LEU A 80 10.37 -2.70 -9.90
CA LEU A 80 11.18 -3.25 -10.99
C LEU A 80 10.94 -4.75 -11.32
N PRO A 81 10.53 -5.61 -10.36
CA PRO A 81 10.23 -7.02 -10.66
C PRO A 81 8.91 -7.28 -11.41
N LEU A 82 8.06 -6.27 -11.57
CA LEU A 82 6.78 -6.35 -12.31
C LEU A 82 6.95 -5.81 -13.73
#